data_AF-A0A2W5TJF0-F1
#
_entry.id   AF-A0A2W5TJF0-F1
#
_cell.length_a   1.000
_cell.length_b   1.000
_cell.length_c   1.000
_cell.angle_alpha   90.00
_cell.angle_beta   90.00
_cell.angle_gamma   90.00
#
_symmetry.space_group_name_H-M   'P 1'
#
loop_
_entity.id
_entity.type
_entity.pdbx_description
1 polymer ?
#
loop_
_entity_poly.entity_id
_entity_poly.type
_entity_poly.pdbx_seq_one_letter_code
_entity_poly.pdbx_strand_id
1 'polypeptide(L)'
;MALRMAPQSRWLELMEVVTVGLPFCGFKIVVGLTCLANGATTAGWALVALGVIDLVINALNAVTLLALGRRTWAACTFSVLTPARRDLGNALDTMFSFSLVAVMIGGGHIASLSPPHLTAWNGCVIVNVLGAGLGRLGQSLRADSQARRVS
;
A
#
# COMPACT_ATOMS: atom_id res chain seq x y z
N MET A 1 17.11 -24.77 0.21
CA MET A 1 16.19 -25.24 -0.85
C MET A 1 15.22 -24.10 -1.18
N ALA A 2 15.53 -23.31 -2.21
CA ALA A 2 14.70 -22.16 -2.59
C ALA A 2 13.51 -22.67 -3.41
N LEU A 3 12.32 -22.64 -2.83
CA LEU A 3 11.08 -22.90 -3.55
C LEU A 3 10.94 -21.81 -4.62
N ARG A 4 11.20 -22.17 -5.88
CA ARG A 4 10.85 -21.35 -7.04
C ARG A 4 9.33 -21.19 -7.04
N MET A 5 8.88 -19.98 -6.72
CA MET A 5 7.47 -19.63 -6.80
C MET A 5 6.98 -19.72 -8.25
N ALA A 6 5.75 -20.19 -8.44
CA ALA A 6 5.13 -20.21 -9.75
C ALA A 6 5.05 -18.77 -10.31
N PRO A 7 5.25 -18.54 -11.61
CA PRO A 7 5.23 -17.20 -12.21
C PRO A 7 3.98 -16.38 -11.85
N GLN A 8 2.87 -17.06 -11.60
CA GLN A 8 1.58 -16.46 -11.24
C GLN A 8 1.57 -15.81 -9.85
N SER A 9 2.31 -16.32 -8.86
CA SER A 9 2.35 -15.70 -7.52
C SER A 9 3.20 -14.44 -7.50
N ARG A 10 4.30 -14.43 -8.25
CA ARG A 10 5.18 -13.26 -8.41
C ARG A 10 4.44 -12.04 -8.98
N TRP A 11 3.62 -12.25 -10.01
CA TRP A 11 2.84 -11.16 -10.60
C TRP A 11 1.81 -10.60 -9.63
N LEU A 12 1.15 -11.45 -8.84
CA LEU A 12 0.19 -11.00 -7.84
C LEU A 12 0.84 -10.20 -6.72
N GLU A 13 2.00 -10.63 -6.23
CA GLU A 13 2.76 -9.88 -5.22
C GLU A 13 3.25 -8.54 -5.75
N LEU A 14 3.69 -8.50 -7.01
CA LEU A 14 4.10 -7.24 -7.65
C LEU A 14 2.91 -6.30 -7.83
N MET A 15 1.77 -6.82 -8.26
CA MET A 15 0.54 -6.03 -8.35
C MET A 15 0.16 -5.50 -6.98
N GLU A 16 0.22 -6.29 -5.91
CA GLU A 16 -0.04 -5.82 -4.55
C GLU A 16 0.89 -4.65 -4.14
N VAL A 17 2.20 -4.75 -4.42
CA VAL A 17 3.13 -3.63 -4.16
C VAL A 17 2.72 -2.37 -4.93
N VAL A 18 2.46 -2.50 -6.23
CA VAL A 18 2.18 -1.36 -7.12
C VAL A 18 0.81 -0.77 -6.85
N THR A 19 -0.19 -1.61 -6.62
CA THR A 19 -1.59 -1.19 -6.52
C THR A 19 -2.06 -0.95 -5.09
N VAL A 20 -1.32 -1.39 -4.08
CA VAL A 20 -1.70 -1.16 -2.67
C VAL A 20 -0.57 -0.46 -1.92
N GLY A 21 0.63 -1.03 -1.94
CA GLY A 21 1.78 -0.50 -1.21
C GLY A 21 2.15 0.93 -1.62
N LEU A 22 2.43 1.17 -2.90
CA LEU A 22 2.82 2.49 -3.40
C LEU A 22 1.74 3.57 -3.15
N PRO A 23 0.44 3.32 -3.40
CA PRO A 23 -0.61 4.27 -3.02
C PRO A 23 -0.65 4.62 -1.54
N PHE A 24 -0.49 3.64 -0.65
CA PHE A 24 -0.46 3.90 0.79
C PHE A 24 0.72 4.79 1.20
N CYS A 25 1.87 4.63 0.55
CA CYS A 25 3.01 5.54 0.73
C CYS A 25 2.63 6.96 0.28
N GLY A 26 2.01 7.09 -0.89
CA GLY A 26 1.56 8.37 -1.44
C GLY A 26 0.55 9.08 -0.55
N PHE A 27 -0.44 8.37 0.00
CA PHE A 27 -1.40 8.95 0.95
C PHE A 27 -0.71 9.55 2.17
N LYS A 28 0.22 8.81 2.81
CA LYS A 28 0.96 9.31 3.97
C LYS A 28 1.77 10.57 3.65
N ILE A 29 2.47 10.58 2.51
CA ILE A 29 3.29 11.72 2.08
C ILE A 29 2.40 12.94 1.79
N VAL A 30 1.36 12.80 0.97
CA VAL A 30 0.48 13.92 0.61
C VAL A 30 -0.23 14.49 1.82
N VAL A 31 -0.73 13.64 2.72
CA VAL A 31 -1.37 14.10 3.97
C VAL A 31 -0.34 14.78 4.88
N GLY A 32 0.86 14.21 5.01
CA GLY A 32 1.93 14.81 5.79
C GLY A 32 2.32 16.21 5.29
N LEU A 33 2.47 16.39 3.98
CA LEU A 33 2.71 17.69 3.36
C LEU A 33 1.55 18.66 3.58
N THR A 34 0.31 18.17 3.55
CA THR A 34 -0.88 18.98 3.86
C THR A 34 -0.89 19.43 5.32
N CYS A 35 -0.54 18.54 6.26
CA CYS A 35 -0.38 18.89 7.67
C CYS A 35 0.69 19.97 7.87
N LEU A 36 1.85 19.85 7.20
CA LEU A 36 2.92 20.85 7.24
C LEU A 36 2.44 22.22 6.74
N ALA A 37 1.71 22.24 5.63
CA ALA A 37 1.16 23.48 5.07
C ALA A 37 0.12 24.16 6.00
N ASN A 38 -0.56 23.39 6.84
CA ASN A 38 -1.55 23.88 7.80
C ASN A 38 -0.98 24.08 9.23
N GLY A 39 0.35 24.02 9.39
CA GLY A 39 1.02 24.28 10.68
C GLY A 39 1.08 23.11 11.66
N ALA A 40 0.54 21.93 11.32
CA ALA A 40 0.65 20.71 12.11
C ALA A 40 2.02 20.03 11.87
N THR A 41 3.10 20.70 12.32
CA THR A 41 4.48 20.36 11.94
C THR A 41 4.93 18.97 12.36
N THR A 42 4.73 18.60 13.63
CA THR A 42 5.16 17.29 14.16
C THR A 42 4.45 16.14 13.46
N ALA A 43 3.12 16.22 13.33
CA ALA A 43 2.33 15.19 12.65
C ALA A 43 2.68 15.11 11.15
N GLY A 44 2.87 16.27 10.52
CA GLY A 44 3.23 16.36 9.11
C GLY A 44 4.57 15.69 8.80
N TRP A 45 5.61 16.00 9.57
CA TRP A 45 6.92 15.35 9.41
C TRP A 45 6.87 13.85 9.73
N ALA A 46 6.14 13.44 10.76
CA ALA A 46 5.97 12.03 11.10
C ALA A 46 5.33 11.24 9.95
N LEU A 47 4.29 11.79 9.32
CA LEU A 47 3.61 11.17 8.17
C LEU A 47 4.49 11.13 6.93
N VAL A 48 5.21 12.21 6.62
CA VAL A 48 6.16 12.23 5.50
C VAL A 48 7.26 11.19 5.71
N ALA A 49 7.86 11.16 6.89
CA ALA A 49 8.90 10.19 7.22
C ALA A 49 8.38 8.75 7.11
N LEU A 50 7.21 8.45 7.68
CA LEU A 50 6.59 7.13 7.60
C LEU A 50 6.31 6.73 6.15
N GLY A 51 5.75 7.63 5.34
CA GLY A 51 5.47 7.38 3.93
C GLY A 51 6.73 7.17 3.09
N VAL A 52 7.83 7.90 3.38
CA VAL A 52 9.11 7.71 2.71
C VAL A 52 9.76 6.38 3.09
N ILE A 53 9.71 5.98 4.36
CA ILE A 53 10.24 4.68 4.80
C ILE A 53 9.45 3.54 4.14
N ASP A 54 8.12 3.62 4.15
CA ASP A 54 7.27 2.63 3.47
C ASP A 54 7.53 2.58 1.96
N LEU A 55 7.80 3.73 1.33
CA LEU A 55 8.15 3.81 -0.09
C LEU A 55 9.46 3.07 -0.38
N VAL A 56 10.48 3.25 0.46
CA VAL A 56 11.75 2.53 0.33
C VAL A 56 11.54 1.02 0.48
N ILE A 57 10.76 0.60 1.49
CA ILE A 57 10.45 -0.82 1.71
C ILE A 57 9.74 -1.42 0.50
N ASN A 58 8.73 -0.72 -0.04
CA ASN A 58 7.98 -1.18 -1.21
C ASN A 58 8.82 -1.18 -2.48
N ALA A 59 9.69 -0.18 -2.69
CA ALA A 59 10.62 -0.15 -3.80
C ALA A 59 11.61 -1.32 -3.74
N LEU A 60 12.17 -1.61 -2.56
CA LEU A 60 13.05 -2.76 -2.37
C LEU A 60 12.32 -4.08 -2.66
N ASN A 61 11.08 -4.24 -2.18
CA ASN A 61 10.28 -5.42 -2.49
C ASN A 61 9.95 -5.54 -3.99
N ALA A 62 9.66 -4.42 -4.68
CA ALA A 62 9.47 -4.44 -6.13
C ALA A 62 10.74 -4.89 -6.85
N VAL A 63 11.90 -4.34 -6.48
CA VAL A 63 13.19 -4.71 -7.06
C VAL A 63 13.52 -6.18 -6.78
N THR A 64 13.33 -6.69 -5.56
CA THR A 64 13.64 -8.09 -5.26
C THR A 64 12.63 -9.06 -5.86
N LEU A 65 11.36 -8.67 -6.02
CA LEU A 65 10.41 -9.42 -6.83
C LEU A 65 10.85 -9.46 -8.30
N LEU A 66 11.35 -8.36 -8.84
CA LEU A 66 11.79 -8.29 -10.23
C LEU A 66 13.10 -9.07 -10.49
N ALA A 67 14.07 -8.97 -9.59
CA ALA A 67 15.38 -9.58 -9.75
C ALA A 67 15.44 -11.03 -9.25
N LEU A 68 14.79 -11.33 -8.12
CA LEU A 68 14.90 -12.62 -7.41
C LEU A 68 13.61 -13.44 -7.45
N GLY A 69 12.50 -12.86 -7.92
CA GLY A 69 11.21 -13.54 -7.98
C GLY A 69 10.54 -13.77 -6.62
N ARG A 70 10.99 -13.08 -5.56
CA ARG A 70 10.41 -13.18 -4.20
C ARG A 70 10.58 -11.88 -3.43
N ARG A 71 9.62 -11.57 -2.54
CA ARG A 71 9.78 -10.52 -1.53
C ARG A 71 10.86 -10.91 -0.51
N THR A 72 11.66 -9.94 -0.11
CA THR A 72 12.74 -10.12 0.88
C THR A 72 12.53 -9.29 2.14
N TRP A 73 11.71 -8.26 2.07
CA TRP A 73 11.43 -7.35 3.19
C TRP A 73 9.98 -7.52 3.66
N ALA A 74 9.67 -6.98 4.84
CA ALA A 74 8.29 -6.82 5.27
C ALA A 74 7.54 -5.86 4.33
N ALA A 75 6.21 -5.83 4.37
CA ALA A 75 5.43 -5.01 3.42
C ALA A 75 5.44 -3.51 3.75
N CYS A 76 5.59 -3.15 5.02
CA CYS A 76 5.54 -1.78 5.52
C CYS A 76 6.26 -1.65 6.86
N THR A 77 6.42 -0.41 7.34
CA THR A 77 7.09 -0.08 8.61
C THR A 77 6.44 -0.78 9.79
N PHE A 78 5.10 -0.81 9.89
CA PHE A 78 4.43 -1.50 11.00
C PHE A 78 4.72 -3.01 11.01
N SER A 79 4.84 -3.63 9.84
CA SER A 79 5.20 -5.04 9.70
C SER A 79 6.66 -5.32 10.09
N VAL A 80 7.56 -4.35 9.87
CA VAL A 80 8.94 -4.40 10.40
C VAL A 80 8.95 -4.33 11.93
N LEU A 81 8.11 -3.48 12.52
CA LEU A 81 8.00 -3.29 13.97
C LEU A 81 7.27 -4.43 14.68
N THR A 82 6.45 -5.21 13.97
CA THR A 82 5.74 -6.39 14.51
C THR A 82 6.22 -7.69 13.85
N PRO A 83 7.51 -8.08 13.97
CA PRO A 83 8.06 -9.19 13.19
C PRO A 83 7.43 -10.55 13.54
N ALA A 84 6.96 -10.73 14.77
CA ALA A 84 6.23 -11.93 15.21
C ALA A 84 4.76 -11.96 14.78
N ARG A 85 4.22 -10.82 14.32
CA ARG A 85 2.82 -10.64 13.91
C ARG A 85 2.73 -9.77 12.66
N ARG A 86 3.43 -10.17 11.59
CA ARG A 86 3.51 -9.39 10.34
C ARG A 86 2.15 -9.04 9.77
N ASP A 87 1.19 -9.95 9.86
CA ASP A 87 -0.18 -9.72 9.39
C ASP A 87 -0.90 -8.63 10.18
N LEU A 88 -0.64 -8.53 11.49
CA LEU A 88 -1.15 -7.43 12.31
C LEU A 88 -0.56 -6.10 11.85
N GLY A 89 0.75 -6.04 11.59
CA GLY A 89 1.41 -4.85 11.06
C GLY A 89 0.84 -4.41 9.71
N ASN A 90 0.59 -5.36 8.81
CA ASN A 90 -0.03 -5.09 7.51
C ASN A 90 -1.48 -4.58 7.67
N ALA A 91 -2.26 -5.16 8.60
CA ALA A 91 -3.63 -4.73 8.88
C ALA A 91 -3.66 -3.32 9.51
N LEU A 92 -2.74 -3.03 10.42
CA LEU A 92 -2.59 -1.69 11.01
C LEU A 92 -2.22 -0.65 9.94
N ASP A 93 -1.32 -0.97 9.03
CA ASP A 93 -0.95 -0.08 7.93
C ASP A 93 -2.13 0.22 7.01
N THR A 94 -2.91 -0.82 6.70
CA THR A 94 -4.13 -0.71 5.90
C THR A 94 -5.16 0.17 6.60
N MET A 95 -5.45 -0.10 7.87
CA MET A 95 -6.40 0.68 8.67
C MET A 95 -5.96 2.15 8.80
N PHE A 96 -4.68 2.38 9.06
CA PHE A 96 -4.12 3.72 9.19
C PHE A 96 -4.22 4.48 7.88
N SER A 97 -3.81 3.88 6.77
CA SER A 97 -3.85 4.51 5.44
C SER A 97 -5.29 4.85 5.02
N PHE A 98 -6.26 3.95 5.24
CA PHE A 98 -7.66 4.25 4.96
C PHE A 98 -8.26 5.30 5.92
N SER A 99 -7.81 5.35 7.17
CA SER A 99 -8.19 6.44 8.09
C SER A 99 -7.73 7.80 7.56
N LEU A 100 -6.50 7.89 7.04
CA LEU A 100 -6.01 9.13 6.40
C LEU A 100 -6.87 9.53 5.20
N VAL A 101 -7.22 8.57 4.35
CA VAL A 101 -8.11 8.78 3.20
C VAL A 101 -9.50 9.26 3.63
N ALA A 102 -10.08 8.62 4.64
CA ALA A 102 -11.38 8.99 5.18
C ALA A 102 -11.39 10.42 5.75
N VAL A 103 -10.34 10.81 6.49
CA VAL A 103 -10.21 12.18 7.01
C VAL A 103 -10.06 13.20 5.88
N MET A 104 -9.23 12.92 4.87
CA MET A 104 -9.03 13.83 3.74
C MET A 104 -10.30 14.05 2.92
N ILE A 105 -11.04 12.98 2.62
CA ILE A 105 -12.30 13.05 1.86
C ILE A 105 -13.39 13.68 2.74
N GLY A 106 -13.64 13.12 3.93
CA GLY A 106 -14.72 13.52 4.81
C GLY A 106 -14.57 14.94 5.36
N GLY A 107 -13.33 15.39 5.56
CA GLY A 107 -13.00 16.75 5.97
C GLY A 107 -12.94 17.77 4.82
N GLY A 108 -13.14 17.35 3.57
CA GLY A 108 -13.08 18.25 2.41
C GLY A 108 -11.69 18.80 2.08
N HIS A 109 -10.62 18.22 2.64
CA HIS A 109 -9.24 18.69 2.48
C HIS A 109 -8.68 18.49 1.07
N ILE A 110 -9.32 17.66 0.24
CA ILE A 110 -8.91 17.44 -1.15
C ILE A 110 -8.97 18.75 -1.96
N ALA A 111 -9.95 19.62 -1.67
CA ALA A 111 -10.15 20.87 -2.39
C ALA A 111 -9.02 21.91 -2.15
N SER A 112 -8.27 21.77 -1.05
CA SER A 112 -7.14 22.66 -0.72
C SER A 112 -5.78 22.13 -1.18
N LEU A 113 -5.74 20.95 -1.81
CA LEU A 113 -4.50 20.42 -2.36
C LEU A 113 -4.01 21.26 -3.53
N SER A 114 -2.70 21.53 -3.56
CA SER A 114 -2.06 22.11 -4.73
C SER A 114 -2.18 21.17 -5.95
N PRO A 115 -2.15 21.69 -7.18
CA PRO A 115 -2.27 20.86 -8.39
C PRO A 115 -1.36 19.62 -8.44
N PRO A 116 -0.05 19.69 -8.08
CA PRO A 116 0.80 18.49 -8.09
C PRO A 116 0.39 17.48 -7.01
N HIS A 117 0.00 17.92 -5.81
CA HIS A 117 -0.44 17.03 -4.74
C HIS A 117 -1.78 16.38 -5.07
N LEU A 118 -2.71 17.12 -5.69
CA LEU A 118 -3.99 16.59 -6.14
C LEU A 118 -3.81 15.53 -7.23
N THR A 119 -2.89 15.76 -8.17
CA THR A 119 -2.56 14.77 -9.22
C THR A 119 -1.99 13.50 -8.60
N ALA A 120 -1.03 13.62 -7.68
CA ALA A 120 -0.45 12.48 -6.98
C ALA A 120 -1.51 11.73 -6.15
N TRP A 121 -2.36 12.46 -5.43
CA TRP A 121 -3.47 11.91 -4.65
C TRP A 121 -4.43 11.10 -5.53
N ASN A 122 -4.90 11.68 -6.63
CA ASN A 122 -5.83 11.02 -7.54
C ASN A 122 -5.20 9.77 -8.16
N GLY A 123 -3.92 9.85 -8.56
CA GLY A 123 -3.17 8.68 -9.02
C GLY A 123 -3.15 7.55 -7.98
N CYS A 124 -2.88 7.89 -6.71
CA CYS A 124 -2.89 6.92 -5.61
C CYS A 124 -4.29 6.32 -5.41
N VAL A 125 -5.36 7.14 -5.40
CA VAL A 125 -6.74 6.66 -5.27
C VAL A 125 -7.11 5.69 -6.38
N ILE A 126 -6.87 6.08 -7.64
CA ILE A 126 -7.20 5.25 -8.81
C ILE A 126 -6.49 3.90 -8.72
N VAL A 127 -5.18 3.92 -8.49
CA VAL A 127 -4.36 2.71 -8.43
C VAL A 127 -4.74 1.84 -7.21
N ASN A 128 -5.08 2.45 -6.07
CA ASN A 128 -5.53 1.74 -4.88
C ASN A 128 -6.87 1.04 -5.05
N VAL A 129 -7.85 1.72 -5.64
CA VAL A 129 -9.18 1.15 -5.91
C VAL A 129 -9.07 0.00 -6.91
N LEU A 130 -8.25 0.16 -7.96
CA LEU A 130 -7.96 -0.92 -8.90
C LEU A 130 -7.34 -2.13 -8.19
N GLY A 131 -6.37 -1.89 -7.30
CA GLY A 131 -5.74 -2.94 -6.50
C GLY A 131 -6.72 -3.72 -5.62
N ALA A 132 -7.61 -3.01 -4.92
CA ALA A 132 -8.65 -3.61 -4.10
C ALA A 132 -9.62 -4.47 -4.94
N GLY A 133 -10.03 -3.95 -6.11
CA GLY A 133 -10.88 -4.68 -7.05
C GLY A 133 -10.23 -5.95 -7.59
N LEU A 134 -8.97 -5.85 -8.04
CA LEU A 134 -8.19 -6.99 -8.54
C LEU A 134 -7.98 -8.05 -7.45
N GLY A 135 -7.66 -7.63 -6.22
CA GLY A 135 -7.50 -8.52 -5.08
C GLY A 135 -8.78 -9.30 -4.78
N ARG A 136 -9.92 -8.62 -4.75
CA ARG A 136 -11.23 -9.25 -4.50
C ARG A 136 -11.62 -10.21 -5.63
N LEU A 137 -11.45 -9.80 -6.89
CA LEU A 137 -11.72 -10.67 -8.05
C LEU A 137 -10.85 -11.93 -8.00
N GLY A 138 -9.56 -11.79 -7.71
CA GLY A 138 -8.63 -12.91 -7.60
C GLY A 138 -9.03 -13.92 -6.52
N GLN A 139 -9.53 -13.45 -5.38
CA GLN A 139 -10.05 -14.32 -4.32
C GLN A 139 -11.30 -15.08 -4.77
N SER A 140 -12.26 -14.40 -5.41
CA SER A 140 -13.49 -15.02 -5.91
C SER A 140 -13.22 -16.10 -6.96
N LEU A 141 -12.32 -15.85 -7.93
CA LEU A 141 -11.97 -16.84 -8.96
C LEU A 141 -11.29 -18.09 -8.39
N ARG A 142 -10.46 -17.92 -7.35
CA ARG A 142 -9.82 -19.04 -6.65
C ARG A 142 -10.83 -19.89 -5.89
N ALA A 143 -11.80 -19.25 -5.22
CA ALA A 143 -12.87 -19.95 -4.52
C ALA A 143 -13.73 -20.79 -5.48
N ASP A 144 -14.13 -20.23 -6.63
CA ASP A 144 -14.89 -20.97 -7.67
C ASP A 144 -14.09 -22.17 -8.20
N SER A 145 -12.80 -21.97 -8.49
CA SER A 145 -11.92 -23.03 -8.99
C SER A 145 -11.73 -24.16 -7.98
N GLN A 146 -11.77 -23.88 -6.68
CA GLN A 146 -11.70 -24.89 -5.63
C GLN A 146 -13.02 -25.65 -5.50
N ALA A 147 -14.16 -24.95 -5.55
CA ALA A 147 -15.48 -25.59 -5.52
C ALA A 147 -15.67 -26.60 -6.66
N ARG A 148 -15.24 -26.25 -7.89
CA ARG A 148 -15.30 -27.13 -9.07
C ARG A 148 -14.38 -28.37 -9.01
N ARG A 149 -13.36 -28.39 -8.14
CA ARG A 149 -12.46 -29.56 -7.98
C ARG A 149 -12.97 -30.58 -6.99
N VAL A 150 -13.95 -30.21 -6.15
CA VAL A 150 -14.51 -31.07 -5.10
C VAL A 150 -15.84 -31.69 -5.54
N SER A 151 -16.45 -31.19 -6.61
CA SER A 151 -17.60 -31.77 -7.33
C SER A 151 -17.15 -32.74 -8.42
#